data_AF-C0B7B0-F1
#
_entry.id   AF-C0B7B0-F1
#
_cell.length_a   1.000
_cell.length_b   1.000
_cell.length_c   1.000
_cell.angle_alpha   90.00
_cell.angle_beta   90.00
_cell.angle_gamma   90.00
#
_symmetry.space_group_name_H-M   'P 1'
#
loop_
_entity.id
_entity.type
_entity.pdbx_description
1 polymer ?
#
loop_
_entity_poly.entity_id
_entity_poly.type
_entity_poly.pdbx_seq_one_letter_code
_entity_poly.pdbx_strand_id
1 'polypeptide(L)'
;MPNNDEKKVLLKVTDLKQWFPLKKTKLFQKEQEYVRANDGITLNIYEGETVGLVGESGCGKSTFGRTLLQIYKQTEGKTMYYGRTLTDMAPLYVDETIKNISSGKKKIAELEAKVEALKAEYEKMEDSAEKFQKQAECENIQKKCNMEFLNLVQIIGGFYSLDDTKEAEQLLLEKFKVARVISGLNEENQMEGVDKTKEIAEKKVELEKAEKKLEELRSKYKNDEAFTKYESYRDNGVDLARLKTQEMRFLRKDMQMIFQDPYSSLNPRMTVGQIIGEGLLAHGIFKKK
;
A
#
# COMPACT_ATOMS: atom_id res chain seq x y z
N MET A 1 12.96 -33.62 8.95
CA MET A 1 11.83 -32.69 8.78
C MET A 1 12.33 -31.33 9.22
N PRO A 2 12.46 -30.33 8.35
CA PRO A 2 12.87 -29.01 8.80
C PRO A 2 11.68 -28.35 9.51
N ASN A 3 11.92 -28.01 10.77
CA ASN A 3 11.03 -27.29 11.65
C ASN A 3 11.21 -25.79 11.35
N ASN A 4 10.17 -25.10 10.87
CA ASN A 4 9.98 -23.67 11.16
C ASN A 4 8.51 -23.27 10.95
N ASP A 5 7.75 -23.35 12.05
CA ASP A 5 6.40 -22.81 12.24
C ASP A 5 6.37 -21.27 12.19
N GLU A 6 6.91 -20.64 11.15
CA GLU A 6 6.63 -19.23 10.90
C GLU A 6 5.32 -19.13 10.12
N LYS A 7 4.23 -18.85 10.83
CA LYS A 7 2.95 -18.56 10.18
C LYS A 7 3.18 -17.46 9.14
N LYS A 8 2.75 -17.72 7.90
CA LYS A 8 2.91 -16.77 6.80
C LYS A 8 2.00 -15.56 7.03
N VAL A 9 2.57 -14.36 6.99
CA VAL A 9 1.79 -13.12 7.11
C VAL A 9 0.91 -13.00 5.87
N LEU A 10 -0.40 -12.81 6.08
CA LEU A 10 -1.39 -12.57 5.04
C LEU A 10 -1.66 -11.06 4.86
N LEU A 11 -1.70 -10.32 5.97
CA LEU A 11 -1.91 -8.88 5.98
C LEU A 11 -0.98 -8.23 7.00
N LYS A 12 -0.21 -7.22 6.59
CA LYS A 12 0.66 -6.43 7.46
C LYS A 12 0.20 -4.98 7.46
N VAL A 13 -0.24 -4.52 8.62
CA VAL A 13 -0.71 -3.16 8.87
C VAL A 13 0.36 -2.44 9.67
N THR A 14 0.80 -1.26 9.23
CA THR A 14 1.83 -0.47 9.90
C THR A 14 1.40 0.98 10.00
N ASP A 15 1.30 1.49 11.24
CA ASP A 15 0.91 2.86 11.57
C ASP A 15 -0.38 3.32 10.83
N LEU A 16 -1.36 2.43 10.66
CA LEU A 16 -2.59 2.73 9.94
C LEU A 16 -3.39 3.78 10.70
N LYS A 17 -3.68 4.88 10.00
CA LYS A 17 -4.55 5.95 10.50
C LYS A 17 -5.72 6.15 9.57
N GLN A 18 -6.89 6.38 10.17
CA GLN A 18 -8.07 6.83 9.45
C GLN A 18 -8.74 7.97 10.18
N TRP A 19 -8.57 9.17 9.63
CA TRP A 19 -9.03 10.43 10.19
C TRP A 19 -10.07 11.06 9.26
N PHE A 20 -11.25 11.36 9.78
CA PHE A 20 -12.32 11.99 9.01
C PHE A 20 -12.34 13.49 9.23
N PRO A 21 -12.30 14.32 8.17
CA PRO A 21 -12.35 15.77 8.32
C PRO A 21 -13.71 16.21 8.87
N LEU A 22 -13.68 17.05 9.90
CA LEU A 22 -14.87 17.71 10.41
C LEU A 22 -15.29 18.85 9.47
N LYS A 23 -16.59 19.08 9.32
CA LYS A 23 -17.07 20.22 8.52
C LYS A 23 -16.60 21.51 9.17
N LYS A 24 -15.95 22.37 8.40
CA LYS A 24 -15.63 23.73 8.84
C LYS A 24 -16.92 24.48 9.17
N THR A 25 -17.07 24.91 10.42
CA THR A 25 -18.26 25.64 10.89
C THR A 25 -18.15 27.15 10.68
N LYS A 26 -16.95 27.68 10.46
CA LYS A 26 -16.71 29.12 10.24
C LYS A 26 -15.98 29.34 8.92
N LEU A 27 -16.42 30.36 8.17
CA LEU A 27 -15.87 30.72 6.84
C LEU A 27 -14.37 31.11 6.89
N PHE A 28 -13.87 31.51 8.06
CA PHE A 28 -12.48 31.90 8.31
C PHE A 28 -11.67 30.88 9.14
N GLN A 29 -12.17 29.65 9.31
CA GLN A 29 -11.42 28.62 10.05
C GLN A 29 -10.21 28.15 9.22
N LYS A 30 -9.00 28.60 9.63
CA LYS A 30 -7.74 28.23 9.00
C LYS A 30 -7.47 26.72 9.10
N GLU A 31 -7.64 26.16 10.29
CA GLU A 31 -7.28 24.77 10.56
C GLU A 31 -8.43 23.79 10.29
N GLN A 32 -8.08 22.65 9.70
CA GLN A 32 -9.01 21.54 9.45
C GLN A 32 -8.94 20.59 10.64
N GLU A 33 -10.05 20.45 11.37
CA GLU A 33 -10.14 19.47 12.46
C GLU A 33 -10.52 18.09 11.92
N TYR A 34 -10.17 17.03 12.67
CA TYR A 34 -10.40 15.65 12.28
C TYR A 34 -10.93 14.81 13.45
N VAL A 35 -11.83 13.89 13.15
CA VAL A 35 -12.17 12.76 14.04
C VAL A 35 -11.20 11.63 13.74
N ARG A 36 -10.35 11.29 14.72
CA ARG A 36 -9.36 10.21 14.60
C ARG A 36 -9.98 8.87 14.95
N ALA A 37 -10.62 8.23 13.97
CA ALA A 37 -11.31 6.96 14.19
C ALA A 37 -10.33 5.78 14.36
N ASN A 38 -9.18 5.82 13.69
CA ASN A 38 -8.05 4.92 13.90
C ASN A 38 -6.77 5.76 13.92
N ASP A 39 -5.91 5.57 14.92
CA ASP A 39 -4.68 6.37 15.11
C ASP A 39 -3.50 5.46 15.48
N GLY A 40 -2.78 4.96 14.48
CA GLY A 40 -1.52 4.23 14.65
C GLY A 40 -1.66 2.72 14.84
N ILE A 41 -2.62 2.09 14.15
CA ILE A 41 -2.82 0.64 14.26
C ILE A 41 -1.69 -0.10 13.54
N THR A 42 -0.98 -0.96 14.26
CA THR A 42 0.06 -1.85 13.72
C THR A 42 -0.24 -3.28 14.15
N LEU A 43 -0.45 -4.17 13.19
CA LEU A 43 -0.68 -5.59 13.44
C LEU A 43 -0.41 -6.43 12.20
N ASN A 44 -0.09 -7.70 12.42
CA ASN A 44 -0.03 -8.71 11.36
C ASN A 44 -1.22 -9.66 11.54
N ILE A 45 -1.83 -10.06 10.42
CA ILE A 45 -2.79 -11.16 10.35
C ILE A 45 -2.12 -12.27 9.55
N TYR A 46 -2.09 -13.47 10.11
CA TYR A 46 -1.43 -14.63 9.53
C TYR A 46 -2.42 -15.54 8.79
N GLU A 47 -1.93 -16.33 7.84
CA GLU A 47 -2.74 -17.34 7.16
C GLU A 47 -3.33 -18.35 8.17
N GLY A 48 -4.63 -18.64 8.03
CA GLY A 48 -5.37 -19.52 8.94
C GLY A 48 -5.65 -18.93 10.33
N GLU A 49 -5.25 -17.69 10.60
CA GLU A 49 -5.52 -17.01 11.86
C GLU A 49 -6.94 -16.42 11.90
N THR A 50 -7.57 -16.50 13.08
CA THR A 50 -8.79 -15.75 13.39
C THR A 50 -8.43 -14.60 14.33
N VAL A 51 -8.60 -13.36 13.87
CA VAL A 51 -8.35 -12.16 14.67
C VAL A 51 -9.68 -11.61 15.20
N GLY A 52 -9.83 -11.59 16.53
CA GLY A 52 -10.96 -10.97 17.20
C GLY A 52 -10.68 -9.52 17.56
N LEU A 53 -11.45 -8.58 17.02
CA LEU A 53 -11.36 -7.15 17.37
C LEU A 53 -12.52 -6.77 18.31
N VAL A 54 -12.20 -6.49 19.57
CA VAL A 54 -13.16 -6.10 20.61
C VAL A 54 -12.95 -4.65 21.06
N GLY A 55 -14.00 -4.04 21.61
CA GLY A 55 -13.95 -2.66 22.13
C GLY A 55 -15.34 -2.05 22.22
N GLU A 56 -15.46 -0.90 22.89
CA GLU A 56 -16.73 -0.20 23.10
C GLU A 56 -17.38 0.30 21.80
N SER A 57 -18.68 0.60 21.85
CA SER A 57 -19.36 1.22 20.71
C SER A 57 -18.71 2.55 20.37
N GLY A 58 -18.38 2.77 19.10
CA GLY A 58 -17.71 4.00 18.64
C GLY A 58 -16.17 3.99 18.70
N CYS A 59 -15.53 2.94 19.22
CA CYS A 59 -14.06 2.88 19.31
C CYS A 59 -13.31 2.66 17.97
N GLY A 60 -14.01 2.69 16.83
CA GLY A 60 -13.38 2.62 15.50
C GLY A 60 -13.22 1.22 14.87
N LYS A 61 -13.83 0.16 15.43
CA LYS A 61 -13.75 -1.22 14.87
C LYS A 61 -14.25 -1.33 13.44
N SER A 62 -15.45 -0.82 13.17
CA SER A 62 -16.04 -0.84 11.83
C SER A 62 -15.25 0.04 10.86
N THR A 63 -14.70 1.16 11.33
CA THR A 63 -13.81 2.00 10.54
C THR A 63 -12.54 1.26 10.16
N PHE A 64 -11.94 0.51 11.09
CA PHE A 64 -10.75 -0.30 10.81
C PHE A 64 -11.03 -1.34 9.72
N GLY A 65 -12.09 -2.14 9.88
CA GLY A 65 -12.49 -3.14 8.88
C GLY A 65 -12.77 -2.53 7.50
N ARG A 66 -13.48 -1.39 7.45
CA ARG A 66 -13.75 -0.66 6.19
C ARG A 66 -12.49 -0.09 5.56
N THR A 67 -11.52 0.36 6.37
CA THR A 67 -10.23 0.84 5.89
C THR A 67 -9.38 -0.30 5.32
N LEU A 68 -9.36 -1.47 5.96
CA LEU A 68 -8.65 -2.65 5.42
C LEU A 68 -9.19 -3.07 4.05
N LEU A 69 -10.50 -3.03 3.87
CA LEU A 69 -11.17 -3.26 2.58
C LEU A 69 -11.04 -2.11 1.56
N GLN A 70 -10.33 -1.03 1.92
CA GLN A 70 -10.21 0.22 1.16
C GLN A 70 -11.56 0.80 0.71
N ILE A 71 -12.62 0.59 1.51
CA ILE A 71 -13.88 1.35 1.37
C ILE A 71 -13.60 2.80 1.77
N TYR A 72 -12.85 2.97 2.86
CA TYR A 72 -12.17 4.24 3.15
C TYR A 72 -10.70 4.11 2.80
N LYS A 73 -10.16 5.12 2.11
CA LYS A 73 -8.72 5.23 1.94
C LYS A 73 -8.12 5.65 3.28
N GLN A 74 -7.17 4.87 3.77
CA GLN A 74 -6.37 5.24 4.94
C GLN A 74 -5.74 6.63 4.75
N THR A 75 -5.68 7.39 5.84
CA THR A 75 -5.08 8.73 5.87
C THR A 75 -3.56 8.65 5.92
N GLU A 76 -3.03 7.72 6.72
CA GLU A 76 -1.59 7.44 6.84
C GLU A 76 -1.36 5.95 7.09
N GLY A 77 -0.09 5.56 7.13
CA GLY A 77 0.35 4.19 7.33
C GLY A 77 0.43 3.39 6.04
N LYS A 78 0.67 2.10 6.17
CA LYS A 78 0.80 1.15 5.06
C LYS A 78 0.08 -0.16 5.36
N THR A 79 -0.57 -0.71 4.34
CA THR A 79 -1.30 -1.98 4.45
C THR A 79 -0.85 -2.89 3.31
N MET A 80 -0.01 -3.87 3.64
CA MET A 80 0.51 -4.86 2.71
C MET A 80 -0.33 -6.13 2.74
N TYR A 81 -0.77 -6.58 1.57
CA TYR A 81 -1.52 -7.82 1.38
C TYR A 81 -0.68 -8.87 0.66
N TYR A 82 -0.63 -10.08 1.22
CA TYR A 82 0.23 -11.18 0.75
C TYR A 82 -0.56 -12.36 0.20
N GLY A 83 -1.89 -12.26 0.08
CA GLY A 83 -2.72 -13.31 -0.52
C GLY A 83 -2.64 -13.35 -2.05
N ARG A 84 -2.10 -12.30 -2.68
CA ARG A 84 -1.65 -12.28 -4.08
C ARG A 84 -0.29 -11.62 -4.16
N THR A 85 0.55 -12.04 -5.11
CA THR A 85 1.83 -11.38 -5.34
C THR A 85 1.66 -10.14 -6.21
N LEU A 86 2.63 -9.21 -6.14
CA LEU A 86 2.75 -8.08 -7.05
C LEU A 86 2.71 -8.52 -8.52
N THR A 87 3.35 -9.66 -8.84
CA THR A 87 3.39 -10.17 -10.21
C THR A 87 2.02 -10.71 -10.64
N ASP A 88 1.32 -11.45 -9.77
CA ASP A 88 0.00 -11.99 -10.09
C ASP A 88 -1.05 -10.90 -10.31
N MET A 89 -0.98 -9.83 -9.52
CA MET A 89 -1.91 -8.70 -9.59
C MET A 89 -1.49 -7.63 -10.60
N ALA A 90 -0.19 -7.51 -10.86
CA ALA A 90 0.45 -6.54 -11.75
C ALA A 90 -0.10 -5.10 -11.65
N PRO A 91 -0.18 -4.51 -10.43
CA PRO A 91 -0.89 -3.26 -10.24
C PRO A 91 -0.20 -2.08 -10.94
N LEU A 92 -0.99 -1.11 -11.39
CA LEU A 92 -0.57 0.04 -12.19
C LEU A 92 0.45 0.92 -11.47
N TYR A 93 0.40 0.99 -10.14
CA TYR A 93 1.40 1.75 -9.37
C TYR A 93 2.82 1.20 -9.54
N VAL A 94 2.99 -0.06 -9.95
CA VAL A 94 4.31 -0.65 -10.19
C VAL A 94 4.95 0.00 -11.40
N ASP A 95 4.24 0.11 -12.52
CA ASP A 95 4.71 0.84 -13.71
C ASP A 95 5.02 2.30 -13.39
N GLU A 96 4.13 2.95 -12.63
CA GLU A 96 4.33 4.34 -12.20
C GLU A 96 5.58 4.48 -11.34
N THR A 97 5.90 3.50 -10.50
CA THR A 97 7.13 3.52 -9.70
C THR A 97 8.35 3.33 -10.57
N ILE A 98 8.34 2.33 -11.45
CA ILE A 98 9.49 2.01 -12.31
C ILE A 98 9.78 3.17 -13.28
N LYS A 99 8.76 3.82 -13.83
CA LYS A 99 8.95 4.98 -14.73
C LYS A 99 9.46 6.23 -14.00
N ASN A 100 9.35 6.28 -12.68
CA ASN A 100 9.71 7.44 -11.86
C ASN A 100 10.85 7.13 -10.88
N ILE A 101 11.74 6.19 -11.18
CA ILE A 101 12.87 5.86 -10.30
C ILE A 101 13.75 7.09 -10.06
N SER A 102 14.20 7.76 -11.13
CA SER A 102 15.11 8.92 -11.02
C SER A 102 14.49 10.08 -10.22
N SER A 103 13.24 10.45 -10.53
CA SER A 103 12.52 11.50 -9.81
C SER A 103 12.20 11.09 -8.36
N GLY A 104 11.90 9.81 -8.13
CA GLY A 104 11.72 9.22 -6.80
C GLY A 104 12.98 9.32 -5.95
N LYS A 105 14.15 8.90 -6.48
CA LYS A 105 15.45 9.03 -5.79
C LYS A 105 15.76 10.48 -5.44
N LYS A 106 15.54 11.42 -6.37
CA LYS A 106 15.73 12.86 -6.11
C LYS A 106 14.83 13.35 -4.97
N LYS A 107 13.55 12.97 -4.98
CA LYS A 107 12.59 13.34 -3.93
C LYS A 107 12.98 12.76 -2.57
N ILE A 108 13.50 11.53 -2.53
CA ILE A 108 14.00 10.90 -1.30
C ILE A 108 15.21 11.70 -0.77
N ALA A 109 16.20 12.00 -1.61
CA ALA A 109 17.37 12.79 -1.20
C ALA A 109 16.98 14.20 -0.69
N GLU A 110 16.00 14.85 -1.31
CA GLU A 110 15.48 16.14 -0.83
C GLU A 110 14.78 16.02 0.54
N LEU A 111 14.08 14.92 0.80
CA LEU A 111 13.45 14.66 2.09
C LEU A 111 14.49 14.32 3.15
N GLU A 112 15.52 13.53 2.82
CA GLU A 112 16.64 13.19 3.71
C GLU A 112 17.39 14.47 4.15
N ALA A 113 17.72 15.36 3.21
CA ALA A 113 18.38 16.63 3.51
C ALA A 113 17.51 17.53 4.42
N LYS A 114 16.18 17.56 4.20
CA LYS A 114 15.25 18.29 5.07
C LYS A 114 15.19 17.72 6.48
N VAL A 115 15.17 16.39 6.59
CA VAL A 115 15.20 15.70 7.87
C VAL A 115 16.48 16.04 8.64
N GLU A 116 17.63 15.98 7.97
CA GLU A 116 18.93 16.30 8.58
C GLU A 116 18.99 17.75 9.05
N ALA A 117 18.56 18.70 8.21
CA ALA A 117 18.47 20.11 8.58
C ALA A 117 17.57 20.35 9.81
N LEU A 118 16.37 19.75 9.83
CA LEU A 118 15.44 19.89 10.96
C LEU A 118 15.97 19.23 12.24
N LYS A 119 16.66 18.09 12.13
CA LYS A 119 17.31 17.44 13.29
C LYS A 119 18.41 18.33 13.87
N ALA A 120 19.27 18.89 13.02
CA ALA A 120 20.33 19.80 13.46
C ALA A 120 19.78 21.09 14.10
N GLU A 121 18.62 21.58 13.64
CA GLU A 121 17.92 22.70 14.29
C GLU A 121 17.32 22.29 15.63
N TYR A 122 16.67 21.13 15.71
CA TYR A 122 16.07 20.59 16.92
C TYR A 122 17.11 20.38 18.05
N GLU A 123 18.29 19.84 17.72
CA GLU A 123 19.37 19.60 18.68
C GLU A 123 19.93 20.89 19.30
N LYS A 124 19.81 22.03 18.60
CA LYS A 124 20.28 23.35 19.08
C LYS A 124 19.23 24.09 19.90
N MET A 125 18.01 23.58 20.01
CA MET A 125 16.92 24.23 20.74
C MET A 125 16.92 23.88 22.23
N GLU A 126 16.66 24.89 23.06
CA GLU A 126 16.32 24.70 24.46
C GLU A 126 14.93 24.07 24.62
N ASP A 127 14.73 23.37 25.75
CA ASP A 127 13.47 22.68 26.03
C ASP A 127 12.30 23.67 26.13
N SER A 128 11.48 23.67 25.09
CA SER A 128 10.41 24.64 24.88
C SER A 128 9.26 24.02 24.09
N ALA A 129 8.08 24.66 24.11
CA ALA A 129 6.93 24.25 23.30
C ALA A 129 7.26 24.23 21.78
N GLU A 130 8.12 25.14 21.33
CA GLU A 130 8.60 25.21 19.94
C GLU A 130 9.46 23.98 19.57
N LYS A 131 10.29 23.50 20.51
CA LYS A 131 11.09 22.28 20.32
C LYS A 131 10.21 21.05 20.10
N PHE A 132 9.10 20.92 20.83
CA PHE A 132 8.13 19.83 20.61
C PHE A 132 7.45 19.90 19.23
N GLN A 133 7.10 21.10 18.76
CA GLN A 133 6.52 21.27 17.44
C GLN A 133 7.50 20.88 16.33
N LYS A 134 8.77 21.29 16.45
CA LYS A 134 9.83 20.90 15.51
C LYS A 134 10.10 19.40 15.53
N GLN A 135 10.04 18.76 16.70
CA GLN A 135 10.14 17.31 16.80
C GLN A 135 9.05 16.61 15.98
N ALA A 136 7.79 17.02 16.16
CA ALA A 136 6.67 16.45 15.41
C ALA A 136 6.79 16.70 13.90
N GLU A 137 7.29 17.88 13.49
CA GLU A 137 7.58 18.17 12.07
C GLU A 137 8.67 17.23 11.53
N CYS A 138 9.78 17.08 12.26
CA CYS A 138 10.88 16.20 11.89
C CYS A 138 10.40 14.74 11.73
N GLU A 139 9.64 14.24 12.70
CA GLU A 139 9.07 12.88 12.65
C GLU A 139 8.14 12.70 11.44
N ASN A 140 7.31 13.70 11.11
CA ASN A 140 6.43 13.65 9.96
C ASN A 140 7.19 13.62 8.63
N ILE A 141 8.24 14.43 8.47
CA ILE A 141 9.06 14.41 7.25
C ILE A 141 9.85 13.10 7.16
N GLN A 142 10.39 12.59 8.27
CA GLN A 142 11.07 11.30 8.30
C GLN A 142 10.14 10.15 7.89
N LYS A 143 8.89 10.14 8.37
CA LYS A 143 7.89 9.14 7.97
C LYS A 143 7.61 9.19 6.47
N LYS A 144 7.45 10.40 5.91
CA LYS A 144 7.27 10.59 4.45
C LYS A 144 8.47 10.09 3.67
N CYS A 145 9.68 10.43 4.13
CA CYS A 145 10.93 9.96 3.53
C CYS A 145 11.00 8.43 3.49
N ASN A 146 10.75 7.79 4.63
CA ASN A 146 10.75 6.32 4.75
C ASN A 146 9.70 5.69 3.84
N MET A 147 8.51 6.30 3.73
CA MET A 147 7.45 5.79 2.86
C MET A 147 7.83 5.86 1.37
N GLU A 148 8.36 6.99 0.92
CA GLU A 148 8.81 7.16 -0.47
C GLU A 148 9.96 6.20 -0.80
N PHE A 149 10.91 6.04 0.13
CA PHE A 149 11.99 5.07 0.03
C PHE A 149 11.44 3.64 -0.08
N LEU A 150 10.60 3.20 0.85
CA LEU A 150 10.01 1.85 0.86
C LEU A 150 9.18 1.59 -0.41
N ASN A 151 8.38 2.56 -0.85
CA ASN A 151 7.56 2.43 -2.06
C ASN A 151 8.38 2.18 -3.32
N LEU A 152 9.62 2.67 -3.36
CA LEU A 152 10.54 2.49 -4.46
C LEU A 152 11.33 1.20 -4.31
N VAL A 153 12.04 1.02 -3.19
CA VAL A 153 12.97 -0.09 -2.98
C VAL A 153 12.27 -1.45 -2.88
N GLN A 154 11.04 -1.53 -2.38
CA GLN A 154 10.30 -2.80 -2.35
C GLN A 154 10.03 -3.36 -3.74
N ILE A 155 9.97 -2.49 -4.76
CA ILE A 155 9.72 -2.86 -6.15
C ILE A 155 11.04 -3.12 -6.88
N ILE A 156 12.00 -2.18 -6.81
CA ILE A 156 13.21 -2.24 -7.62
C ILE A 156 14.36 -3.00 -6.94
N GLY A 157 14.37 -3.04 -5.61
CA GLY A 157 15.40 -3.67 -4.80
C GLY A 157 16.76 -3.02 -4.94
N GLY A 158 17.77 -3.85 -5.15
CA GLY A 158 19.18 -3.50 -5.31
C GLY A 158 19.44 -2.46 -6.38
N PHE A 159 18.62 -2.38 -7.43
CA PHE A 159 18.74 -1.33 -8.46
C PHE A 159 18.62 0.10 -7.90
N TYR A 160 18.14 0.26 -6.67
CA TYR A 160 18.20 1.53 -5.95
C TYR A 160 19.64 2.05 -5.74
N SER A 161 20.66 1.18 -5.60
CA SER A 161 22.06 1.64 -5.47
C SER A 161 22.70 2.11 -6.77
N LEU A 162 22.12 1.80 -7.94
CA LEU A 162 22.74 2.11 -9.22
C LEU A 162 22.43 3.54 -9.68
N ASP A 163 23.43 4.20 -10.26
CA ASP A 163 23.22 5.52 -10.89
C ASP A 163 22.42 5.40 -12.19
N ASP A 164 22.72 4.42 -13.03
CA ASP A 164 21.98 4.10 -14.25
C ASP A 164 21.05 2.90 -14.03
N THR A 165 19.74 3.16 -14.09
CA THR A 165 18.69 2.15 -13.92
C THR A 165 17.98 1.78 -15.21
N LYS A 166 18.40 2.28 -16.39
CA LYS A 166 17.66 2.10 -17.65
C LYS A 166 17.43 0.64 -18.05
N GLU A 167 18.47 -0.20 -17.96
CA GLU A 167 18.37 -1.63 -18.29
C GLU A 167 17.39 -2.32 -17.33
N ALA A 168 17.49 -2.03 -16.03
CA ALA A 168 16.60 -2.58 -15.01
C ALA A 168 15.14 -2.11 -15.20
N GLU A 169 14.93 -0.83 -15.49
CA GLU A 169 13.61 -0.26 -15.77
C GLU A 169 12.95 -0.96 -16.96
N GLN A 170 13.69 -1.14 -18.06
CA GLN A 170 13.20 -1.81 -19.24
C GLN A 170 12.77 -3.26 -18.93
N LEU A 171 13.62 -4.03 -18.25
CA LEU A 171 13.32 -5.43 -17.92
C LEU A 171 12.16 -5.56 -16.93
N LEU A 172 12.08 -4.68 -15.93
CA LEU A 172 10.97 -4.65 -14.98
C LEU A 172 9.65 -4.30 -15.68
N LEU A 173 9.64 -3.30 -16.57
CA LEU A 173 8.45 -2.93 -17.34
C LEU A 173 8.04 -4.05 -18.31
N GLU A 174 8.99 -4.72 -18.97
CA GLU A 174 8.72 -5.90 -19.81
C GLU A 174 8.05 -7.00 -18.98
N LYS A 175 8.61 -7.34 -17.81
CA LYS A 175 8.04 -8.32 -16.87
C LYS A 175 6.60 -7.95 -16.50
N PHE A 176 6.37 -6.75 -15.98
CA PHE A 176 5.05 -6.35 -15.48
C PHE A 176 4.02 -6.14 -16.60
N LYS A 177 4.46 -5.80 -17.82
CA LYS A 177 3.60 -5.81 -19.00
C LYS A 177 3.05 -7.20 -19.29
N VAL A 178 3.92 -8.22 -19.30
CA VAL A 178 3.50 -9.62 -19.51
C VAL A 178 2.61 -10.09 -18.36
N ALA A 179 3.00 -9.79 -17.11
CA ALA A 179 2.24 -10.15 -15.92
C ALA A 179 0.80 -9.57 -15.94
N ARG A 180 0.64 -8.33 -16.40
CA ARG A 180 -0.69 -7.70 -16.55
C ARG A 180 -1.55 -8.38 -17.61
N VAL A 181 -0.95 -8.81 -18.73
CA VAL A 181 -1.67 -9.60 -19.75
C VAL A 181 -2.16 -10.91 -19.15
N ILE A 182 -1.32 -11.62 -18.40
CA ILE A 182 -1.70 -12.85 -17.70
C ILE A 182 -2.83 -12.57 -16.70
N SER A 183 -2.74 -11.50 -15.91
CA SER A 183 -3.78 -11.11 -14.97
C SER A 183 -5.13 -10.87 -15.67
N GLY A 184 -5.14 -10.20 -16.82
CA GLY A 184 -6.36 -9.99 -17.62
C GLY A 184 -6.93 -11.29 -18.18
N LEU A 185 -6.08 -12.14 -18.76
CA LEU A 185 -6.51 -13.46 -19.27
C LEU A 185 -7.08 -14.35 -18.16
N ASN A 186 -6.49 -14.32 -16.96
CA ASN A 186 -7.02 -15.06 -15.81
C ASN A 186 -8.42 -14.58 -15.41
N GLU A 187 -8.74 -13.29 -15.58
CA GLU A 187 -10.10 -12.80 -15.33
C GLU A 187 -11.07 -13.24 -16.42
N GLU A 188 -10.67 -13.18 -17.68
CA GLU A 188 -11.47 -13.68 -18.81
C GLU A 188 -11.74 -15.17 -18.66
N ASN A 189 -10.76 -15.96 -18.23
CA ASN A 189 -10.88 -17.40 -18.00
C ASN A 189 -11.84 -17.77 -16.84
N GLN A 190 -12.23 -16.80 -16.00
CA GLN A 190 -13.26 -17.00 -14.97
C GLN A 190 -14.67 -16.77 -15.51
N MET A 191 -14.81 -16.26 -16.74
CA MET A 191 -16.12 -16.04 -17.37
C MET A 191 -16.65 -17.34 -17.96
N GLU A 192 -17.96 -17.54 -17.83
CA GLU A 192 -18.63 -18.73 -18.35
C GLU A 192 -18.46 -18.84 -19.88
N GLY A 193 -18.04 -20.01 -20.35
CA GLY A 193 -17.85 -20.29 -21.79
C GLY A 193 -16.56 -19.74 -22.39
N VAL A 194 -15.64 -19.18 -21.59
CA VAL A 194 -14.34 -18.66 -22.06
C VAL A 194 -13.22 -19.58 -21.59
N ASP A 195 -12.38 -20.05 -22.53
CA ASP A 195 -11.14 -20.77 -22.24
C ASP A 195 -9.94 -19.98 -22.78
N LYS A 196 -9.10 -19.51 -21.86
CA LYS A 196 -7.83 -18.81 -22.11
C LYS A 196 -6.62 -19.61 -21.66
N THR A 197 -6.79 -20.88 -21.32
CA THR A 197 -5.74 -21.71 -20.69
C THR A 197 -4.48 -21.76 -21.55
N LYS A 198 -4.63 -21.85 -22.89
CA LYS A 198 -3.51 -21.87 -23.83
C LYS A 198 -2.78 -20.53 -23.87
N GLU A 199 -3.49 -19.42 -24.03
CA GLU A 199 -2.88 -18.07 -24.04
C GLU A 199 -2.19 -17.75 -22.71
N ILE A 200 -2.77 -18.17 -21.59
CA ILE A 200 -2.17 -18.03 -20.25
C ILE A 200 -0.85 -18.82 -20.18
N ALA A 201 -0.84 -20.07 -20.64
CA ALA A 201 0.36 -20.91 -20.64
C ALA A 201 1.49 -20.31 -21.50
N GLU A 202 1.16 -19.83 -22.69
CA GLU A 202 2.12 -19.16 -23.58
C GLU A 202 2.71 -17.90 -22.93
N LYS A 203 1.86 -17.08 -22.29
CA LYS A 203 2.31 -15.86 -21.61
C LYS A 203 3.12 -16.15 -20.35
N LYS A 204 2.84 -17.24 -19.61
CA LYS A 204 3.66 -17.66 -18.47
C LYS A 204 5.08 -18.01 -18.90
N VAL A 205 5.26 -18.66 -20.04
CA VAL A 205 6.61 -18.93 -20.60
C VAL A 205 7.33 -17.63 -20.96
N GLU A 206 6.61 -16.62 -21.48
CA GLU A 206 7.17 -15.29 -21.74
C GLU A 206 7.58 -14.59 -20.43
N LEU A 207 6.75 -14.70 -19.38
CA LEU A 207 7.03 -14.13 -18.06
C LEU A 207 8.28 -14.78 -17.43
N GLU A 208 8.40 -16.11 -17.47
CA GLU A 208 9.59 -16.82 -16.97
C GLU A 208 10.87 -16.39 -17.69
N LYS A 209 10.81 -16.13 -19.01
CA LYS A 209 11.95 -15.59 -19.75
C LYS A 209 12.32 -14.18 -19.28
N ALA A 210 11.34 -13.31 -19.06
CA ALA A 210 11.58 -11.96 -18.53
C ALA A 210 12.17 -12.00 -17.12
N GLU A 211 11.70 -12.92 -16.26
CA GLU A 211 12.24 -13.12 -14.91
C GLU A 211 13.68 -13.62 -14.92
N LYS A 212 14.02 -14.56 -15.81
CA LYS A 212 15.40 -15.03 -15.98
C LYS A 212 16.35 -13.91 -16.40
N LYS A 213 15.99 -13.08 -17.38
CA LYS A 213 16.80 -11.91 -17.77
C LYS A 213 17.02 -10.95 -16.59
N LEU A 214 15.97 -10.71 -15.80
CA LEU A 214 16.06 -9.84 -14.63
C LEU A 214 16.99 -10.43 -13.56
N GLU A 215 16.92 -11.73 -13.31
CA GLU A 215 17.78 -12.43 -12.35
C GLU A 215 19.24 -12.46 -12.82
N GLU A 216 19.48 -12.69 -14.12
CA GLU A 216 20.81 -12.55 -14.73
C GLU A 216 21.38 -11.15 -14.50
N LEU A 217 20.59 -10.10 -14.69
CA LEU A 217 21.01 -8.72 -14.40
C LEU A 217 21.33 -8.52 -12.92
N ARG A 218 20.50 -9.01 -12.00
CA ARG A 218 20.74 -8.92 -10.55
C ARG A 218 21.99 -9.66 -10.12
N SER A 219 22.26 -10.82 -10.72
CA SER A 219 23.43 -11.65 -10.42
C SER A 219 24.77 -10.95 -10.68
N LYS A 220 24.80 -9.96 -11.59
CA LYS A 220 25.98 -9.12 -11.84
C LYS A 220 26.41 -8.31 -10.61
N TYR A 221 25.47 -8.01 -9.71
CA TYR A 221 25.66 -7.14 -8.54
C TYR A 221 25.61 -7.90 -7.21
N LYS A 222 25.59 -9.25 -7.22
CA LYS A 222 25.45 -10.07 -6.01
C LYS A 222 26.52 -9.85 -4.94
N ASN A 223 27.68 -9.31 -5.33
CA ASN A 223 28.81 -9.03 -4.44
C ASN A 223 28.87 -7.56 -4.01
N ASP A 224 27.98 -6.71 -4.52
CA ASP A 224 27.90 -5.30 -4.14
C ASP A 224 27.09 -5.17 -2.83
N GLU A 225 27.71 -4.61 -1.80
CA GLU A 225 27.10 -4.49 -0.47
C GLU A 225 25.87 -3.57 -0.48
N ALA A 226 25.92 -2.46 -1.22
CA ALA A 226 24.82 -1.51 -1.30
C ALA A 226 23.64 -2.12 -2.06
N PHE A 227 23.91 -2.82 -3.15
CA PHE A 227 22.91 -3.56 -3.91
C PHE A 227 22.25 -4.62 -3.03
N THR A 228 23.05 -5.44 -2.34
CA THR A 228 22.55 -6.52 -1.46
C THR A 228 21.70 -5.96 -0.32
N LYS A 229 22.11 -4.83 0.28
CA LYS A 229 21.34 -4.12 1.30
C LYS A 229 19.97 -3.74 0.78
N TYR A 230 19.88 -3.09 -0.39
CA TYR A 230 18.59 -2.66 -0.94
C TYR A 230 17.77 -3.81 -1.50
N GLU A 231 18.41 -4.88 -2.00
CA GLU A 231 17.73 -6.09 -2.47
C GLU A 231 16.94 -6.77 -1.35
N SER A 232 17.44 -6.72 -0.11
CA SER A 232 16.75 -7.28 1.06
C SER A 232 15.40 -6.63 1.38
N TYR A 233 15.16 -5.40 0.90
CA TYR A 233 13.87 -4.71 1.08
C TYR A 233 12.82 -5.13 0.06
N ARG A 234 13.18 -5.90 -0.98
CA ARG A 234 12.20 -6.34 -1.97
C ARG A 234 11.07 -7.10 -1.31
N ASP A 235 9.86 -6.75 -1.70
CA ASP A 235 8.66 -7.35 -1.15
C ASP A 235 7.67 -7.63 -2.28
N ASN A 236 7.10 -8.84 -2.29
CA ASN A 236 6.09 -9.26 -3.25
C ASN A 236 4.66 -8.95 -2.79
N GLY A 237 4.48 -8.39 -1.59
CA GLY A 237 3.17 -7.95 -1.10
C GLY A 237 2.61 -6.77 -1.90
N VAL A 238 1.28 -6.72 -2.01
CA VAL A 238 0.55 -5.65 -2.67
C VAL A 238 0.22 -4.56 -1.64
N ASP A 239 0.59 -3.31 -1.94
CA ASP A 239 0.20 -2.15 -1.13
C ASP A 239 -1.23 -1.73 -1.46
N LEU A 240 -2.16 -2.03 -0.56
CA LEU A 240 -3.59 -1.78 -0.77
C LEU A 240 -3.92 -0.30 -0.90
N ALA A 241 -3.16 0.58 -0.23
CA ALA A 241 -3.42 2.02 -0.25
C ALA A 241 -3.12 2.67 -1.62
N ARG A 242 -2.24 2.03 -2.40
CA ARG A 242 -1.79 2.49 -3.71
C ARG A 242 -2.62 1.95 -4.87
N LEU A 243 -3.54 1.03 -4.61
CA LEU A 243 -4.43 0.48 -5.63
C LEU A 243 -5.42 1.53 -6.15
N LYS A 244 -5.68 1.48 -7.45
CA LYS A 244 -6.76 2.25 -8.08
C LYS A 244 -8.10 1.53 -7.93
N THR A 245 -9.19 2.28 -8.05
CA THR A 245 -10.57 1.76 -7.85
C THR A 245 -10.89 0.54 -8.70
N GLN A 246 -10.36 0.45 -9.92
CA GLN A 246 -10.54 -0.70 -10.81
C GLN A 246 -9.80 -1.95 -10.31
N GLU A 247 -8.65 -1.78 -9.67
CA GLU A 247 -7.80 -2.85 -9.14
C GLU A 247 -8.33 -3.37 -7.80
N MET A 248 -9.15 -2.58 -7.11
CA MET A 248 -9.84 -3.00 -5.89
C MET A 248 -10.77 -4.19 -6.09
N ARG A 249 -11.21 -4.48 -7.32
CA ARG A 249 -12.04 -5.65 -7.62
C ARG A 249 -11.34 -6.97 -7.27
N PHE A 250 -10.01 -7.03 -7.38
CA PHE A 250 -9.24 -8.20 -6.99
C PHE A 250 -9.29 -8.41 -5.48
N LEU A 251 -9.05 -7.35 -4.71
CA LEU A 251 -9.14 -7.42 -3.24
C LEU A 251 -10.54 -7.84 -2.78
N ARG A 252 -11.61 -7.31 -3.40
CA ARG A 252 -12.99 -7.64 -3.03
C ARG A 252 -13.40 -9.08 -3.32
N LYS A 253 -12.69 -9.78 -4.22
CA LYS A 253 -12.86 -11.23 -4.42
C LYS A 253 -12.23 -12.03 -3.28
N ASP A 254 -11.10 -11.55 -2.78
CA ASP A 254 -10.31 -12.28 -1.78
C ASP A 254 -10.71 -11.95 -0.33
N MET A 255 -11.21 -10.73 -0.08
CA MET A 255 -11.50 -10.22 1.25
C MET A 255 -12.90 -9.64 1.32
N GLN A 256 -13.69 -10.16 2.26
CA GLN A 256 -15.05 -9.70 2.53
C GLN A 256 -15.21 -9.45 4.03
N MET A 257 -16.07 -8.49 4.38
CA MET A 257 -16.44 -8.21 5.77
C MET A 257 -17.86 -8.72 6.01
N ILE A 258 -18.01 -9.56 7.03
CA ILE A 258 -19.30 -10.02 7.52
C ILE A 258 -19.55 -9.32 8.85
N PHE A 259 -20.70 -8.66 8.99
CA PHE A 259 -21.11 -8.03 10.25
C PHE A 259 -21.74 -9.10 11.16
N GLN A 260 -21.36 -9.12 12.44
CA GLN A 260 -21.90 -10.06 13.44
C GLN A 260 -23.43 -9.99 13.55
N ASP A 261 -23.99 -8.79 13.46
CA ASP A 261 -25.42 -8.59 13.32
C ASP A 261 -25.68 -7.78 12.04
N PRO A 262 -26.31 -8.36 11.01
CA PRO A 262 -26.63 -7.64 9.79
C PRO A 262 -27.56 -6.44 10.04
N TYR A 263 -28.36 -6.43 11.10
CA TYR A 263 -29.16 -5.27 11.48
C TYR A 263 -28.31 -4.15 12.08
N SER A 264 -27.29 -4.48 12.90
CA SER A 264 -26.31 -3.50 13.41
C SER A 264 -25.41 -2.89 12.33
N SER A 265 -25.30 -3.53 11.16
CA SER A 265 -24.63 -2.94 9.99
C SER A 265 -25.34 -1.68 9.48
N LEU A 266 -26.63 -1.54 9.84
CA LEU A 266 -27.42 -0.34 9.60
C LEU A 266 -27.13 0.66 10.72
N ASN A 267 -26.53 1.80 10.37
CA ASN A 267 -26.39 2.91 11.30
C ASN A 267 -27.75 3.61 11.42
N PRO A 268 -28.45 3.61 12.57
CA PRO A 268 -29.78 4.21 12.71
C PRO A 268 -29.78 5.74 12.55
N ARG A 269 -28.60 6.38 12.59
CA ARG A 269 -28.44 7.81 12.27
C ARG A 269 -28.32 8.07 10.77
N MET A 270 -28.26 7.02 9.97
CA MET A 270 -28.18 7.09 8.51
C MET A 270 -29.46 6.51 7.90
N THR A 271 -29.97 7.15 6.85
CA THR A 271 -31.09 6.59 6.09
C THR A 271 -30.63 5.35 5.32
N VAL A 272 -31.56 4.47 4.95
CA VAL A 272 -31.28 3.30 4.08
C VAL A 272 -30.54 3.74 2.81
N GLY A 273 -30.97 4.86 2.20
CA GLY A 273 -30.30 5.43 1.03
C GLY A 273 -28.87 5.91 1.31
N GLN A 274 -28.59 6.45 2.50
CA GLN A 274 -27.23 6.84 2.90
C GLN A 274 -26.33 5.64 3.15
N ILE A 275 -26.87 4.55 3.70
CA ILE A 275 -26.12 3.31 3.96
C ILE A 275 -25.77 2.62 2.65
N ILE A 276 -26.76 2.39 1.77
CA ILE A 276 -26.51 1.82 0.43
C ILE A 276 -25.62 2.76 -0.40
N GLY A 277 -25.83 4.06 -0.27
CA GLY A 277 -25.04 5.08 -0.94
C GLY A 277 -23.61 5.23 -0.43
N GLU A 278 -23.25 4.68 0.73
CA GLU A 278 -21.93 4.87 1.34
C GLU A 278 -20.81 4.34 0.44
N GLY A 279 -20.95 3.12 -0.09
CA GLY A 279 -20.00 2.54 -1.03
C GLY A 279 -19.95 3.32 -2.36
N LEU A 280 -21.10 3.77 -2.85
CA LEU A 280 -21.20 4.51 -4.12
C LEU A 280 -20.56 5.91 -4.02
N LEU A 281 -20.78 6.61 -2.91
CA LEU A 281 -20.17 7.91 -2.60
C LEU A 281 -18.67 7.77 -2.35
N ALA A 282 -18.24 6.76 -1.60
CA ALA A 282 -16.83 6.49 -1.33
C ALA A 282 -16.03 6.23 -2.62
N HIS A 283 -16.66 5.60 -3.61
CA HIS A 283 -16.07 5.36 -4.93
C HIS A 283 -16.35 6.48 -5.96
N GLY A 284 -16.95 7.59 -5.54
CA GLY A 284 -17.16 8.77 -6.38
C GLY A 284 -18.17 8.59 -7.51
N ILE A 285 -19.02 7.55 -7.44
CA ILE A 285 -20.06 7.29 -8.46
C ILE A 285 -21.14 8.38 -8.43
N PHE A 286 -21.39 8.95 -7.25
CA PHE A 286 -22.26 10.11 -7.08
C PHE A 286 -21.56 11.18 -6.26
N LYS A 287 -21.87 12.46 -6.52
CA LYS A 287 -21.47 13.56 -5.65
C LYS A 287 -22.51 13.74 -4.55
N LYS A 288 -22.03 13.85 -3.31
CA LYS A 288 -22.88 14.20 -2.17
C LYS A 288 -23.46 15.60 -2.42
N LYS A 289 -24.77 15.70 -2.60
CA LYS A 289 -25.49 17.00 -2.60
C LYS A 289 -25.38 17.65 -1.22
#